data_AF-A0A7I4DZ97-F1
#
_entry.id   AF-A0A7I4DZ97-F1
#
_cell.length_a   1.000
_cell.length_b   1.000
_cell.length_c   1.000
_cell.angle_alpha   90.00
_cell.angle_beta   90.00
_cell.angle_gamma   90.00
#
_symmetry.space_group_name_H-M   'P 1'
#
loop_
_entity.id
_entity.type
_entity.pdbx_description
1 polymer ?
#
loop_
_entity_poly.entity_id
_entity_poly.type
_entity_poly.pdbx_seq_one_letter_code
_entity_poly.pdbx_strand_id
1 'polypeptide(L)'
;MSDRSKNVFLEDLTVNVKSLEDSKRRIWEQDTEGAVGEGGKGKGANEEALVRVLRELSTVQRNLANLQVELQGRQDDERVAHLTHVSEIKKKSEALAKTTATLQDVIHNKDRIIARLQQPYSLDCIPVETEYQRQFSELLLKAAGDYGALTAATTDIQWTQNFKEPPAVWGELLRPIPTALAACTRYYEALSTMRDAVAALHQARVRGPLTPMKENRVPVGTPVGTPGPAVTPTGTPAGIECITPPTSTWNTPVEEPSSDDVLMRSRRQLQMQLATQDWAMGITDPQAEQQYLESMKPRRMSWPPSPSAGAVL
;
A
#
# COMPACT_ATOMS: atom_id res chain seq x y z
N MET A 1 -13.74 32.69 2.22
CA MET A 1 -13.07 34.00 2.00
C MET A 1 -12.38 34.36 3.31
N SER A 2 -11.09 34.74 3.27
CA SER A 2 -10.28 34.92 4.48
C SER A 2 -10.74 36.14 5.30
N ASP A 3 -10.72 36.05 6.63
CA ASP A 3 -11.15 37.16 7.51
C ASP A 3 -10.30 38.42 7.31
N ARG A 4 -9.05 38.27 6.86
CA ARG A 4 -8.19 39.39 6.46
C ARG A 4 -8.77 40.22 5.31
N SER A 5 -9.47 39.58 4.37
CA SER A 5 -10.13 40.27 3.24
C SER A 5 -11.42 40.99 3.66
N LYS A 6 -12.13 40.47 4.68
CA LYS A 6 -13.31 41.15 5.24
C LYS A 6 -12.93 42.41 5.99
N ASN A 7 -11.85 42.35 6.78
CA ASN A 7 -11.41 43.48 7.59
C ASN A 7 -10.94 44.66 6.73
N VAL A 8 -10.16 44.39 5.66
CA VAL A 8 -9.77 45.41 4.68
C VAL A 8 -11.00 46.06 4.03
N PHE A 9 -12.03 45.28 3.66
CA PHE A 9 -13.26 45.81 3.06
C PHE A 9 -14.08 46.69 4.02
N LEU A 10 -14.09 46.36 5.32
CA LEU A 10 -14.72 47.17 6.37
C LEU A 10 -13.97 48.47 6.64
N GLU A 11 -12.63 48.44 6.63
CA GLU A 11 -11.80 49.65 6.73
C GLU A 11 -12.03 50.58 5.52
N ASP A 12 -12.06 50.03 4.29
CA ASP A 12 -12.30 50.79 3.06
C ASP A 12 -13.69 51.45 3.04
N LEU A 13 -14.73 50.74 3.52
CA LEU A 13 -16.07 51.29 3.72
C LEU A 13 -16.08 52.42 4.78
N THR A 14 -15.36 52.25 5.89
CA THR A 14 -15.30 53.25 6.96
C THR A 14 -14.57 54.52 6.52
N VAL A 15 -13.51 54.38 5.71
CA VAL A 15 -12.79 55.50 5.09
C VAL A 15 -13.67 56.24 4.08
N ASN A 16 -14.41 55.51 3.24
CA ASN A 16 -15.33 56.11 2.27
C ASN A 16 -16.47 56.90 2.95
N VAL A 17 -17.04 56.40 4.04
CA VAL A 17 -18.08 57.14 4.80
C VAL A 17 -17.53 58.45 5.38
N LYS A 18 -16.34 58.43 6.01
CA LYS A 18 -15.71 59.67 6.51
C LYS A 18 -15.36 60.65 5.40
N SER A 19 -14.81 60.16 4.28
CA SER A 19 -14.52 60.97 3.09
C SER A 19 -15.78 61.65 2.54
N LEU A 20 -16.92 60.95 2.56
CA LEU A 20 -18.21 61.49 2.14
C LEU A 20 -18.72 62.58 3.12
N GLU A 21 -18.58 62.39 4.43
CA GLU A 21 -18.91 63.41 5.44
C GLU A 21 -18.02 64.67 5.34
N ASP A 22 -16.72 64.50 5.09
CA ASP A 22 -15.78 65.61 4.91
C ASP A 22 -15.93 66.31 3.56
N SER A 23 -16.42 65.61 2.52
CA SER A 23 -16.85 66.24 1.27
C SER A 23 -18.15 67.03 1.46
N LYS A 24 -19.10 66.49 2.23
CA LYS A 24 -20.36 67.18 2.58
C LYS A 24 -20.12 68.45 3.40
N ARG A 25 -19.16 68.45 4.33
CA ARG A 25 -18.71 69.67 5.05
C ARG A 25 -18.20 70.74 4.08
N ARG A 26 -17.30 70.38 3.16
CA ARG A 26 -16.71 71.32 2.20
C ARG A 26 -17.73 71.92 1.22
N ILE A 27 -18.74 71.15 0.81
CA ILE A 27 -19.84 71.67 -0.03
C ILE A 27 -20.69 72.69 0.75
N TRP A 28 -20.97 72.42 2.03
CA TRP A 28 -21.70 73.37 2.90
C TRP A 28 -20.94 74.68 3.15
N GLU A 29 -19.61 74.66 3.17
CA GLU A 29 -18.80 75.87 3.28
C GLU A 29 -18.80 76.68 1.95
N GLN A 30 -18.75 76.01 0.79
CA GLN A 30 -18.78 76.70 -0.52
C GLN A 30 -20.09 77.45 -0.80
N ASP A 31 -21.25 76.89 -0.43
CA ASP A 31 -22.55 77.54 -0.67
C ASP A 31 -22.75 78.82 0.18
N THR A 32 -21.94 79.04 1.22
CA THR A 32 -22.06 80.23 2.09
C THR A 32 -21.33 81.48 1.60
N GLU A 33 -20.42 81.37 0.63
CA GLU A 33 -19.65 82.52 0.10
C GLU A 33 -20.19 83.09 -1.23
N GLY A 34 -21.13 82.39 -1.90
CA GLY A 34 -21.50 82.64 -3.31
C GLY A 34 -22.90 83.19 -3.58
N ALA A 35 -23.36 84.26 -2.91
CA ALA A 35 -24.74 84.78 -3.08
C ALA A 35 -24.88 86.31 -3.16
N VAL A 36 -24.47 86.93 -4.29
CA VAL A 36 -24.88 88.30 -4.68
C VAL A 36 -25.18 88.33 -6.19
N GLY A 37 -26.44 88.59 -6.59
CA GLY A 37 -26.82 88.75 -8.00
C GLY A 37 -28.34 88.66 -8.28
N GLU A 38 -28.87 89.65 -9.00
CA GLU A 38 -30.29 89.95 -9.28
C GLU A 38 -31.13 88.88 -10.05
N GLY A 39 -32.47 89.04 -10.10
CA GLY A 39 -33.30 88.35 -11.12
C GLY A 39 -34.78 88.07 -10.80
N GLY A 40 -35.59 89.08 -10.45
CA GLY A 40 -36.98 88.86 -9.99
C GLY A 40 -38.05 88.63 -11.08
N LYS A 41 -38.30 87.38 -11.50
CA LYS A 41 -39.64 86.93 -11.96
C LYS A 41 -39.95 85.42 -11.93
N GLY A 42 -38.95 84.55 -11.67
CA GLY A 42 -39.14 83.10 -11.45
C GLY A 42 -39.17 82.66 -9.98
N LYS A 43 -39.27 83.61 -9.04
CA LYS A 43 -38.86 83.42 -7.64
C LYS A 43 -39.70 82.40 -6.86
N GLY A 44 -41.04 82.43 -7.00
CA GLY A 44 -41.93 81.54 -6.24
C GLY A 44 -41.79 80.05 -6.61
N ALA A 45 -41.65 79.73 -7.89
CA ALA A 45 -41.45 78.35 -8.34
C ALA A 45 -40.10 77.77 -7.84
N ASN A 46 -39.05 78.60 -7.81
CA ASN A 46 -37.76 78.21 -7.25
C ASN A 46 -37.81 78.06 -5.71
N GLU A 47 -38.56 78.91 -4.99
CA GLU A 47 -38.77 78.76 -3.54
C GLU A 47 -39.56 77.48 -3.21
N GLU A 48 -40.61 77.15 -3.96
CA GLU A 48 -41.34 75.88 -3.80
C GLU A 48 -40.49 74.65 -4.13
N ALA A 49 -39.67 74.72 -5.18
CA ALA A 49 -38.71 73.67 -5.52
C ALA A 49 -37.65 73.50 -4.43
N LEU A 50 -37.10 74.60 -3.90
CA LEU A 50 -36.13 74.59 -2.80
C LEU A 50 -36.73 73.99 -1.51
N VAL A 51 -37.95 74.38 -1.14
CA VAL A 51 -38.67 73.79 0.01
C VAL A 51 -38.92 72.29 -0.18
N ARG A 52 -39.21 71.85 -1.41
CA ARG A 52 -39.33 70.42 -1.74
C ARG A 52 -38.00 69.68 -1.57
N VAL A 53 -36.92 70.19 -2.15
CA VAL A 53 -35.56 69.62 -2.04
C VAL A 53 -35.09 69.59 -0.58
N LEU A 54 -35.38 70.62 0.23
CA LEU A 54 -35.04 70.63 1.66
C LEU A 54 -35.82 69.58 2.46
N ARG A 55 -37.09 69.32 2.12
CA ARG A 55 -37.88 68.22 2.71
C ARG A 55 -37.33 66.86 2.31
N GLU A 56 -37.00 66.67 1.04
CA GLU A 56 -36.38 65.44 0.52
C GLU A 56 -35.00 65.20 1.13
N LEU A 57 -34.16 66.23 1.23
CA LEU A 57 -32.87 66.15 1.94
C LEU A 57 -33.07 65.78 3.41
N SER A 58 -34.09 66.33 4.08
CA SER A 58 -34.43 65.97 5.45
C SER A 58 -34.91 64.52 5.60
N THR A 59 -35.68 63.97 4.64
CA THR A 59 -36.06 62.55 4.67
C THR A 59 -34.85 61.65 4.42
N VAL A 60 -34.01 61.98 3.45
CA VAL A 60 -32.75 61.26 3.17
C VAL A 60 -31.81 61.28 4.38
N GLN A 61 -31.68 62.41 5.08
CA GLN A 61 -30.87 62.50 6.31
C GLN A 61 -31.39 61.60 7.43
N ARG A 62 -32.71 61.53 7.65
CA ARG A 62 -33.29 60.57 8.63
C ARG A 62 -33.06 59.12 8.20
N ASN A 63 -33.25 58.81 6.93
CA ASN A 63 -33.05 57.47 6.40
C ASN A 63 -31.57 57.03 6.54
N LEU A 64 -30.62 57.94 6.27
CA LEU A 64 -29.20 57.69 6.46
C LEU A 64 -28.84 57.45 7.94
N ALA A 65 -29.38 58.25 8.86
CA ALA A 65 -29.18 58.03 10.30
C ALA A 65 -29.75 56.68 10.76
N ASN A 66 -30.95 56.30 10.30
CA ASN A 66 -31.55 55.00 10.60
C ASN A 66 -30.70 53.83 10.08
N LEU A 67 -30.23 53.91 8.82
CA LEU A 67 -29.35 52.90 8.22
C LEU A 67 -28.00 52.80 8.94
N GLN A 68 -27.46 53.92 9.42
CA GLN A 68 -26.21 53.94 10.19
C GLN A 68 -26.38 53.27 11.56
N VAL A 69 -27.52 53.47 12.24
CA VAL A 69 -27.85 52.74 13.48
C VAL A 69 -28.05 51.25 13.23
N GLU A 70 -28.74 50.86 12.14
CA GLU A 70 -28.91 49.43 11.83
C GLU A 70 -27.55 48.77 11.50
N LEU A 71 -26.71 49.41 10.68
CA LEU A 71 -25.39 48.89 10.32
C LEU A 71 -24.50 48.75 11.56
N GLN A 72 -24.49 49.74 12.45
CA GLN A 72 -23.79 49.66 13.73
C GLN A 72 -24.30 48.48 14.58
N GLY A 73 -25.62 48.30 14.67
CA GLY A 73 -26.23 47.16 15.35
C GLY A 73 -25.77 45.82 14.78
N ARG A 74 -25.78 45.64 13.45
CA ARG A 74 -25.28 44.41 12.81
C ARG A 74 -23.78 44.18 13.05
N GLN A 75 -22.98 45.25 13.10
CA GLN A 75 -21.54 45.16 13.36
C GLN A 75 -21.26 44.72 14.81
N ASP A 76 -22.02 45.24 15.77
CA ASP A 76 -21.89 44.83 17.18
C ASP A 76 -22.46 43.43 17.42
N ASP A 77 -23.54 43.03 16.74
CA ASP A 77 -24.01 41.64 16.72
C ASP A 77 -22.92 40.69 16.17
N GLU A 78 -22.25 41.02 15.07
CA GLU A 78 -21.15 40.20 14.50
C GLU A 78 -19.98 40.08 15.48
N ARG A 79 -19.59 41.18 16.15
CA ARG A 79 -18.53 41.18 17.18
C ARG A 79 -18.83 40.21 18.32
N VAL A 80 -20.07 40.14 18.79
CA VAL A 80 -20.46 39.30 19.95
C VAL A 80 -20.99 37.92 19.52
N ALA A 81 -21.23 37.67 18.23
CA ALA A 81 -21.77 36.41 17.69
C ALA A 81 -21.06 35.14 18.19
N HIS A 82 -19.73 35.19 18.37
CA HIS A 82 -18.95 34.06 18.89
C HIS A 82 -19.26 33.69 20.36
N LEU A 83 -20.02 34.51 21.08
CA LEU A 83 -20.52 34.30 22.45
C LEU A 83 -22.04 34.15 22.50
N THR A 84 -22.79 34.88 21.65
CA THR A 84 -24.26 34.91 21.66
C THR A 84 -24.90 33.87 20.74
N HIS A 85 -24.24 33.48 19.64
CA HIS A 85 -24.83 32.59 18.66
C HIS A 85 -24.93 31.15 19.18
N VAL A 86 -26.14 30.58 19.14
CA VAL A 86 -26.48 29.28 19.72
C VAL A 86 -25.58 28.15 19.20
N SER A 87 -25.10 28.21 17.95
CA SER A 87 -24.17 27.21 17.42
C SER A 87 -22.80 27.21 18.11
N GLU A 88 -22.26 28.38 18.44
CA GLU A 88 -20.94 28.49 19.10
C GLU A 88 -21.05 28.15 20.60
N ILE A 89 -22.17 28.52 21.25
CA ILE A 89 -22.48 28.06 22.62
C ILE A 89 -22.60 26.53 22.65
N LYS A 90 -23.34 25.94 21.70
CA LYS A 90 -23.52 24.48 21.59
C LYS A 90 -22.19 23.77 21.35
N LYS A 91 -21.38 24.23 20.39
CA LYS A 91 -20.04 23.69 20.10
C LYS A 91 -19.09 23.75 21.31
N LYS A 92 -19.11 24.86 22.07
CA LYS A 92 -18.36 24.99 23.33
C LYS A 92 -18.87 24.02 24.40
N SER A 93 -20.19 23.86 24.52
CA SER A 93 -20.83 22.90 25.43
C SER A 93 -20.45 21.45 25.08
N GLU A 94 -20.46 21.08 23.80
CA GLU A 94 -20.04 19.75 23.32
C GLU A 94 -18.55 19.48 23.58
N ALA A 95 -17.68 20.46 23.34
CA ALA A 95 -16.25 20.35 23.65
C ALA A 95 -15.98 20.20 25.16
N LEU A 96 -16.70 20.95 25.99
CA LEU A 96 -16.64 20.78 27.45
C LEU A 96 -17.15 19.40 27.86
N ALA A 97 -18.32 18.97 27.37
CA ALA A 97 -18.89 17.66 27.68
C ALA A 97 -17.95 16.50 27.31
N LYS A 98 -17.31 16.56 26.12
CA LYS A 98 -16.29 15.59 25.71
C LYS A 98 -15.10 15.57 26.68
N THR A 99 -14.63 16.75 27.11
CA THR A 99 -13.49 16.87 28.04
C THR A 99 -13.88 16.34 29.43
N THR A 100 -15.08 16.64 29.92
CA THR A 100 -15.64 16.10 31.16
C THR A 100 -15.78 14.58 31.11
N ALA A 101 -16.24 14.00 29.99
CA ALA A 101 -16.32 12.55 29.81
C ALA A 101 -14.93 11.90 29.89
N THR A 102 -13.92 12.41 29.18
CA THR A 102 -12.54 11.90 29.27
C THR A 102 -11.98 11.99 30.69
N LEU A 103 -12.24 13.10 31.40
CA LEU A 103 -11.81 13.24 32.81
C LEU A 103 -12.55 12.28 33.74
N GLN A 104 -13.85 12.05 33.53
CA GLN A 104 -14.61 11.03 34.23
C GLN A 104 -14.05 9.63 33.98
N ASP A 105 -13.73 9.27 32.73
CA ASP A 105 -13.14 7.97 32.40
C ASP A 105 -11.82 7.74 33.14
N VAL A 106 -10.95 8.76 33.20
CA VAL A 106 -9.69 8.71 33.97
C VAL A 106 -9.96 8.54 35.47
N ILE A 107 -10.95 9.24 36.04
CA ILE A 107 -11.31 9.14 37.46
C ILE A 107 -11.88 7.76 37.80
N HIS A 108 -12.80 7.22 36.99
CA HIS A 108 -13.38 5.88 37.19
C HIS A 108 -12.35 4.76 37.00
N ASN A 109 -11.38 4.93 36.08
CA ASN A 109 -10.32 3.96 35.86
C ASN A 109 -9.09 4.18 36.79
N LYS A 110 -9.09 5.16 37.70
CA LYS A 110 -7.89 5.56 38.45
C LYS A 110 -7.21 4.38 39.15
N ASP A 111 -7.96 3.50 39.82
CA ASP A 111 -7.40 2.43 40.65
C ASP A 111 -6.83 1.30 39.78
N ARG A 112 -7.41 1.08 38.59
CA ARG A 112 -6.86 0.19 37.54
C ARG A 112 -5.58 0.78 36.94
N ILE A 113 -5.52 2.09 36.71
CA ILE A 113 -4.32 2.78 36.21
C ILE A 113 -3.21 2.73 37.26
N ILE A 114 -3.53 3.04 38.52
CA ILE A 114 -2.61 2.95 39.67
C ILE A 114 -2.09 1.52 39.80
N ALA A 115 -2.94 0.50 39.78
CA ALA A 115 -2.52 -0.90 39.84
C ALA A 115 -1.56 -1.27 38.70
N ARG A 116 -1.83 -0.82 37.46
CA ARG A 116 -0.92 -1.05 36.31
C ARG A 116 0.41 -0.31 36.41
N LEU A 117 0.44 0.85 37.05
CA LEU A 117 1.66 1.67 37.25
C LEU A 117 2.47 1.22 38.48
N GLN A 118 1.81 0.64 39.49
CA GLN A 118 2.44 0.12 40.70
C GLN A 118 2.86 -1.36 40.58
N GLN A 119 2.31 -2.10 39.62
CA GLN A 119 2.82 -3.43 39.28
C GLN A 119 4.30 -3.32 38.93
N PRO A 120 5.22 -3.95 39.69
CA PRO A 120 6.60 -4.04 39.27
C PRO A 120 6.64 -4.78 37.93
N TYR A 121 7.46 -4.31 36.98
CA TYR A 121 7.57 -4.90 35.65
C TYR A 121 8.04 -6.36 35.77
N SER A 122 7.09 -7.29 35.79
CA SER A 122 7.28 -8.74 35.95
C SER A 122 7.12 -9.49 34.62
N LEU A 123 7.11 -8.76 33.51
CA LEU A 123 7.31 -9.29 32.16
C LEU A 123 8.80 -9.36 31.85
N ASP A 124 9.21 -10.32 31.02
CA ASP A 124 10.56 -10.37 30.44
C ASP A 124 10.78 -9.14 29.55
N CYS A 125 11.23 -8.04 30.15
CA CYS A 125 11.53 -6.81 29.46
C CYS A 125 13.00 -6.78 29.02
N ILE A 126 13.22 -6.59 27.72
CA ILE A 126 14.53 -6.21 27.21
C ILE A 126 14.73 -4.73 27.56
N PRO A 127 15.72 -4.35 28.40
CA PRO A 127 15.99 -2.95 28.69
C PRO A 127 16.55 -2.28 27.42
N VAL A 128 15.91 -1.20 26.98
CA VAL A 128 16.32 -0.43 25.80
C VAL A 128 16.52 1.02 26.22
N GLU A 129 17.75 1.50 26.02
CA GLU A 129 18.13 2.89 26.31
C GLU A 129 17.30 3.87 25.47
N THR A 130 17.02 5.04 26.03
CA THR A 130 16.07 6.01 25.45
C THR A 130 16.42 6.46 24.04
N GLU A 131 17.71 6.48 23.70
CA GLU A 131 18.21 6.81 22.36
C GLU A 131 17.89 5.74 21.29
N TYR A 132 17.77 4.47 21.68
CA TYR A 132 17.47 3.35 20.76
C TYR A 132 15.99 2.94 20.72
N GLN A 133 15.15 3.43 21.64
CA GLN A 133 13.72 3.03 21.74
C GLN A 133 12.93 3.19 20.43
N ARG A 134 13.22 4.23 19.64
CA ARG A 134 12.61 4.41 18.32
C ARG A 134 13.04 3.33 17.32
N GLN A 135 14.33 3.06 17.23
CA GLN A 135 14.88 2.07 16.31
C GLN A 135 14.41 0.66 16.68
N PHE A 136 14.30 0.39 17.98
CA PHE A 136 13.77 -0.87 18.52
C PHE A 136 12.28 -1.05 18.23
N SER A 137 11.44 -0.01 18.38
CA SER A 137 10.01 -0.12 18.03
C SER A 137 9.79 -0.24 16.52
N GLU A 138 10.60 0.42 15.69
CA GLU A 138 10.61 0.24 14.23
C GLU A 138 11.07 -1.18 13.83
N LEU A 139 12.04 -1.78 14.54
CA LEU A 139 12.46 -3.17 14.37
C LEU A 139 11.33 -4.15 14.74
N LEU A 140 10.66 -3.94 15.88
CA LEU A 140 9.53 -4.77 16.31
C LEU A 140 8.36 -4.70 15.31
N LEU A 141 8.08 -3.53 14.73
CA LEU A 141 7.04 -3.39 13.70
C LEU A 141 7.38 -4.17 12.43
N LYS A 142 8.64 -4.15 11.99
CA LYS A 142 9.12 -4.94 10.84
C LYS A 142 9.10 -6.44 11.13
N ALA A 143 9.54 -6.84 12.33
CA ALA A 143 9.51 -8.21 12.82
C ALA A 143 8.08 -8.79 12.88
N ALA A 144 7.11 -7.99 13.34
CA ALA A 144 5.70 -8.38 13.35
C ALA A 144 5.09 -8.44 11.94
N GLY A 145 5.55 -7.59 11.02
CA GLY A 145 5.08 -7.56 9.63
C GLY A 145 5.52 -8.78 8.80
N ASP A 146 6.67 -9.38 9.11
CA ASP A 146 7.15 -10.61 8.45
C ASP A 146 7.84 -11.57 9.44
N TYR A 147 7.04 -12.14 10.34
CA TYR A 147 7.47 -13.15 11.29
C TYR A 147 8.04 -14.41 10.59
N GLY A 148 7.59 -14.69 9.37
CA GLY A 148 8.11 -15.78 8.53
C GLY A 148 9.55 -15.52 8.10
N ALA A 149 9.85 -14.37 7.52
CA ALA A 149 11.22 -13.98 7.16
C ALA A 149 12.13 -13.82 8.38
N LEU A 150 11.62 -13.33 9.52
CA LEU A 150 12.41 -13.28 10.75
C LEU A 150 12.78 -14.68 11.26
N THR A 151 11.85 -15.63 11.21
CA THR A 151 12.11 -17.02 11.59
C THR A 151 13.13 -17.66 10.65
N ALA A 152 12.98 -17.46 9.33
CA ALA A 152 13.93 -17.93 8.32
C ALA A 152 15.33 -17.33 8.52
N ALA A 153 15.43 -16.01 8.71
CA ALA A 153 16.70 -15.33 8.98
C ALA A 153 17.34 -15.82 10.30
N THR A 154 16.54 -16.15 11.31
CA THR A 154 17.05 -16.74 12.56
C THR A 154 17.62 -18.14 12.33
N THR A 155 16.95 -18.97 11.51
CA THR A 155 17.49 -20.28 11.13
C THR A 155 18.72 -20.18 10.23
N ASP A 156 18.81 -19.18 9.35
CA ASP A 156 19.99 -18.91 8.52
C ASP A 156 21.18 -18.44 9.36
N ILE A 157 20.93 -17.60 10.38
CA ILE A 157 21.95 -17.19 11.37
C ILE A 157 22.41 -18.40 12.19
N GLN A 158 21.50 -19.27 12.62
CA GLN A 158 21.86 -20.51 13.33
C GLN A 158 22.66 -21.48 12.43
N TRP A 159 22.27 -21.62 11.16
CA TRP A 159 22.97 -22.44 10.18
C TRP A 159 24.39 -21.91 9.93
N THR A 160 24.54 -20.60 9.75
CA THR A 160 25.86 -19.96 9.56
C THR A 160 26.75 -20.03 10.80
N GLN A 161 26.21 -19.97 12.02
CA GLN A 161 26.98 -20.16 13.27
C GLN A 161 27.61 -21.56 13.39
N ASN A 162 27.10 -22.57 12.68
CA ASN A 162 27.70 -23.91 12.67
C ASN A 162 28.96 -24.01 11.80
N PHE A 163 29.26 -23.00 10.97
CA PHE A 163 30.50 -22.96 10.18
C PHE A 163 31.67 -22.46 11.01
N LYS A 164 32.77 -23.22 10.98
CA LYS A 164 34.04 -22.87 11.65
C LYS A 164 34.86 -21.85 10.84
N GLU A 165 34.43 -21.55 9.62
CA GLU A 165 35.15 -20.78 8.63
C GLU A 165 34.54 -19.36 8.51
N PRO A 166 35.37 -18.30 8.39
CA PRO A 166 34.88 -16.93 8.39
C PRO A 166 34.02 -16.62 7.15
N PRO A 167 33.01 -15.72 7.25
CA PRO A 167 32.12 -15.39 6.13
C PRO A 167 32.81 -14.99 4.82
N ALA A 168 34.04 -14.48 4.90
CA ALA A 168 34.86 -14.12 3.75
C ALA A 168 35.16 -15.28 2.78
N VAL A 169 35.17 -16.55 3.24
CA VAL A 169 35.46 -17.71 2.37
C VAL A 169 34.21 -18.45 1.87
N TRP A 170 33.02 -18.14 2.39
CA TRP A 170 31.79 -18.85 2.00
C TRP A 170 31.44 -18.68 0.51
N GLY A 171 31.81 -17.55 -0.10
CA GLY A 171 31.61 -17.34 -1.54
C GLY A 171 32.32 -18.40 -2.40
N GLU A 172 33.57 -18.75 -2.05
CA GLU A 172 34.32 -19.80 -2.74
C GLU A 172 33.83 -21.21 -2.38
N LEU A 173 33.40 -21.43 -1.13
CA LEU A 173 32.84 -22.71 -0.68
C LEU A 173 31.51 -23.04 -1.38
N LEU A 174 30.66 -22.04 -1.61
CA LEU A 174 29.34 -22.19 -2.23
C LEU A 174 29.37 -22.18 -3.77
N ARG A 175 30.40 -21.59 -4.39
CA ARG A 175 30.57 -21.47 -5.86
C ARG A 175 30.38 -22.80 -6.64
N PRO A 176 30.78 -23.99 -6.14
CA PRO A 176 30.53 -25.26 -6.82
C PRO A 176 29.05 -25.66 -6.88
N ILE A 177 28.21 -25.24 -5.93
CA ILE A 177 26.84 -25.77 -5.76
C ILE A 177 25.93 -25.41 -6.96
N PRO A 178 25.85 -24.15 -7.45
CA PRO A 178 25.07 -23.83 -8.65
C PRO A 178 25.58 -24.58 -9.89
N THR A 179 26.88 -24.83 -9.96
CA THR A 179 27.51 -25.56 -11.08
C THR A 179 27.10 -27.03 -11.06
N ALA A 180 27.09 -27.66 -9.88
CA ALA A 180 26.64 -29.03 -9.69
C ALA A 180 25.13 -29.18 -9.98
N LEU A 181 24.30 -28.26 -9.48
CA LEU A 181 22.85 -28.25 -9.76
C LEU A 181 22.56 -28.10 -11.27
N ALA A 182 23.24 -27.18 -11.95
CA ALA A 182 23.12 -27.02 -13.40
C ALA A 182 23.57 -28.29 -14.17
N ALA A 183 24.57 -29.01 -13.68
CA ALA A 183 24.96 -30.31 -14.23
C ALA A 183 23.86 -31.36 -14.01
N CYS A 184 23.29 -31.47 -12.80
CA CYS A 184 22.18 -32.38 -12.51
C CYS A 184 20.96 -32.11 -13.41
N THR A 185 20.58 -30.85 -13.63
CA THR A 185 19.50 -30.48 -14.55
C THR A 185 19.79 -30.93 -15.98
N ARG A 186 21.00 -30.69 -16.48
CA ARG A 186 21.42 -31.14 -17.83
C ARG A 186 21.46 -32.66 -17.97
N TYR A 187 21.87 -33.39 -16.94
CA TYR A 187 21.79 -34.85 -16.93
C TYR A 187 20.35 -35.35 -16.96
N TYR A 188 19.44 -34.71 -16.21
CA TYR A 188 18.02 -35.03 -16.26
C TYR A 188 17.40 -34.74 -17.65
N GLU A 189 17.74 -33.61 -18.28
CA GLU A 189 17.33 -33.26 -19.64
C GLU A 189 17.90 -34.23 -20.69
N ALA A 190 19.14 -34.66 -20.55
CA ALA A 190 19.74 -35.68 -21.42
C ALA A 190 19.03 -37.03 -21.27
N LEU A 191 18.71 -37.45 -20.04
CA LEU A 191 17.99 -38.70 -19.78
C LEU A 191 16.55 -38.66 -20.28
N SER A 192 15.84 -37.53 -20.13
CA SER A 192 14.47 -37.39 -20.63
C SER A 192 14.43 -37.36 -22.16
N THR A 193 15.34 -36.62 -22.81
CA THR A 193 15.45 -36.62 -24.29
C THR A 193 15.86 -37.99 -24.85
N MET A 194 16.74 -38.73 -24.19
CA MET A 194 17.05 -40.13 -24.56
C MET A 194 15.83 -41.04 -24.47
N ARG A 195 15.07 -40.95 -23.36
CA ARG A 195 13.81 -41.71 -23.18
C ARG A 195 12.80 -41.38 -24.28
N ASP A 196 12.63 -40.10 -24.60
CA ASP A 196 11.64 -39.62 -25.57
C ASP A 196 12.04 -40.00 -27.01
N ALA A 197 13.35 -40.01 -27.32
CA ALA A 197 13.87 -40.52 -28.58
C ALA A 197 13.65 -42.04 -28.74
N VAL A 198 13.85 -42.83 -27.68
CA VAL A 198 13.53 -44.27 -27.66
C VAL A 198 12.03 -44.49 -27.86
N ALA A 199 11.16 -43.72 -27.20
CA ALA A 199 9.72 -43.78 -27.40
C ALA A 199 9.31 -43.46 -28.86
N ALA A 200 9.93 -42.45 -29.48
CA ALA A 200 9.70 -42.12 -30.89
C ALA A 200 10.13 -43.25 -31.84
N LEU A 201 11.27 -43.92 -31.58
CA LEU A 201 11.70 -45.09 -32.34
C LEU A 201 10.74 -46.27 -32.22
N HIS A 202 10.19 -46.53 -31.02
CA HIS A 202 9.16 -47.56 -30.85
C HIS A 202 7.89 -47.24 -31.64
N GLN A 203 7.41 -45.98 -31.60
CA GLN A 203 6.25 -45.55 -32.38
C GLN A 203 6.48 -45.66 -33.88
N ALA A 204 7.66 -45.25 -34.38
CA ALA A 204 8.04 -45.39 -35.79
C ALA A 204 8.11 -46.87 -36.23
N ARG A 205 8.63 -47.76 -35.37
CA ARG A 205 8.73 -49.21 -35.64
C ARG A 205 7.36 -49.90 -35.67
N VAL A 206 6.42 -49.46 -34.84
CA VAL A 206 5.01 -49.91 -34.88
C VAL A 206 4.26 -49.33 -36.09
N ARG A 207 4.75 -48.24 -36.69
CA ARG A 207 4.16 -47.53 -37.84
C ARG A 207 4.89 -47.82 -39.17
N GLY A 208 5.41 -49.03 -39.34
CA GLY A 208 6.05 -49.50 -40.58
C GLY A 208 5.09 -49.54 -41.79
N PRO A 209 5.60 -49.56 -43.05
CA PRO A 209 4.87 -48.95 -44.16
C PRO A 209 3.84 -49.85 -44.86
N LEU A 210 2.66 -49.29 -45.14
CA LEU A 210 1.75 -49.78 -46.18
C LEU A 210 1.82 -48.84 -47.40
N THR A 211 2.69 -49.14 -48.37
CA THR A 211 2.47 -49.00 -49.84
C THR A 211 3.74 -49.39 -50.62
N PRO A 212 3.62 -49.88 -51.87
CA PRO A 212 4.70 -50.62 -52.52
C PRO A 212 5.55 -49.82 -53.54
N MET A 213 6.83 -50.22 -53.59
CA MET A 213 7.72 -50.35 -54.75
C MET A 213 7.64 -49.35 -55.94
N LYS A 214 8.79 -48.72 -56.23
CA LYS A 214 9.26 -48.63 -57.62
C LYS A 214 10.79 -48.72 -57.71
N GLU A 215 11.25 -49.71 -58.46
CA GLU A 215 12.66 -50.04 -58.70
C GLU A 215 13.16 -49.34 -59.97
N ASN A 216 14.42 -48.88 -60.00
CA ASN A 216 15.18 -48.80 -61.25
C ASN A 216 16.72 -48.71 -61.07
N ARG A 217 17.39 -49.80 -61.47
CA ARG A 217 18.75 -49.98 -62.05
C ARG A 217 19.97 -49.11 -61.66
N VAL A 218 21.06 -49.83 -61.37
CA VAL A 218 22.49 -49.44 -61.34
C VAL A 218 23.09 -49.35 -62.77
N PRO A 219 24.30 -48.77 -63.01
CA PRO A 219 25.58 -49.51 -62.84
C PRO A 219 26.81 -48.67 -62.35
N VAL A 220 27.60 -49.23 -61.42
CA VAL A 220 29.00 -49.74 -61.57
C VAL A 220 30.13 -48.72 -61.73
N GLY A 221 31.15 -48.84 -60.85
CA GLY A 221 32.48 -48.25 -61.01
C GLY A 221 33.49 -48.77 -59.96
N THR A 222 34.34 -49.72 -60.35
CA THR A 222 35.51 -50.22 -59.59
C THR A 222 36.77 -50.09 -60.44
N PRO A 223 37.91 -49.64 -59.86
CA PRO A 223 39.10 -50.51 -59.70
C PRO A 223 39.90 -50.20 -58.40
N VAL A 224 40.91 -50.93 -57.91
CA VAL A 224 41.48 -52.30 -58.11
C VAL A 224 42.38 -52.59 -56.87
N GLY A 225 42.62 -53.87 -56.49
CA GLY A 225 43.68 -54.18 -55.52
C GLY A 225 43.62 -55.58 -54.86
N THR A 226 44.44 -56.51 -55.37
CA THR A 226 44.75 -57.86 -54.82
C THR A 226 46.29 -58.01 -54.80
N PRO A 227 46.96 -59.00 -54.13
CA PRO A 227 46.46 -60.19 -53.43
C PRO A 227 47.18 -60.68 -52.12
N GLY A 228 46.42 -61.27 -51.18
CA GLY A 228 46.79 -62.37 -50.21
C GLY A 228 48.07 -62.30 -49.33
N PRO A 229 48.41 -63.36 -48.55
CA PRO A 229 47.52 -64.35 -47.91
C PRO A 229 47.86 -64.66 -46.40
N ALA A 230 46.89 -65.31 -45.73
CA ALA A 230 47.06 -66.33 -44.66
C ALA A 230 47.38 -65.98 -43.17
N VAL A 231 46.88 -66.90 -42.32
CA VAL A 231 47.20 -67.26 -40.92
C VAL A 231 46.62 -66.41 -39.76
N THR A 232 45.93 -67.12 -38.86
CA THR A 232 45.40 -66.72 -37.54
C THR A 232 46.53 -66.42 -36.52
N PRO A 233 46.22 -65.74 -35.39
CA PRO A 233 46.08 -66.54 -34.14
C PRO A 233 45.09 -65.99 -33.09
N THR A 234 44.76 -66.88 -32.14
CA THR A 234 44.33 -66.61 -30.74
C THR A 234 43.13 -65.69 -30.48
N GLY A 235 42.00 -66.32 -30.13
CA GLY A 235 41.03 -65.79 -29.18
C GLY A 235 40.96 -66.71 -27.94
N THR A 236 41.28 -66.19 -26.76
CA THR A 236 41.14 -66.86 -25.45
C THR A 236 39.96 -66.25 -24.66
N PRO A 237 39.44 -66.94 -23.62
CA PRO A 237 38.06 -66.74 -23.15
C PRO A 237 37.92 -65.69 -22.05
N ALA A 238 36.71 -65.13 -21.93
CA ALA A 238 36.23 -64.49 -20.71
C ALA A 238 34.70 -64.60 -20.63
N GLY A 239 34.21 -65.66 -19.97
CA GLY A 239 32.83 -65.70 -19.49
C GLY A 239 32.74 -64.90 -18.19
N ILE A 240 32.20 -63.69 -18.25
CA ILE A 240 31.71 -62.95 -17.08
C ILE A 240 30.30 -62.51 -17.42
N GLU A 241 29.32 -63.26 -16.93
CA GLU A 241 27.91 -62.96 -17.12
C GLU A 241 27.52 -61.80 -16.20
N CYS A 242 27.13 -60.66 -16.79
CA CYS A 242 26.47 -59.59 -16.05
C CYS A 242 25.05 -60.04 -15.67
N ILE A 243 24.94 -60.75 -14.55
CA ILE A 243 23.65 -61.16 -13.97
C ILE A 243 22.91 -59.91 -13.47
N THR A 244 21.92 -59.47 -14.24
CA THR A 244 20.93 -58.49 -13.78
C THR A 244 19.98 -59.19 -12.80
N PRO A 245 19.75 -58.67 -11.58
CA PRO A 245 18.79 -59.27 -10.66
C PRO A 245 17.36 -59.17 -11.21
N PRO A 246 16.48 -60.16 -10.95
CA PRO A 246 15.14 -60.18 -11.51
C PRO A 246 14.27 -59.04 -10.95
N THR A 247 13.53 -58.37 -11.82
CA THR A 247 12.67 -57.21 -11.56
C THR A 247 11.39 -57.50 -10.75
N SER A 248 11.39 -58.57 -9.96
CA SER A 248 10.19 -59.12 -9.30
C SER A 248 9.76 -58.38 -8.02
N THR A 249 10.63 -57.57 -7.41
CA THR A 249 10.40 -56.94 -6.10
C THR A 249 9.95 -55.48 -6.15
N TRP A 250 9.83 -54.88 -7.34
CA TRP A 250 9.46 -53.46 -7.51
C TRP A 250 7.94 -53.20 -7.60
N ASN A 251 7.11 -54.21 -7.37
CA ASN A 251 5.63 -54.13 -7.46
C ASN A 251 4.93 -53.78 -6.12
N THR A 252 5.65 -53.26 -5.13
CA THR A 252 5.04 -52.53 -4.00
C THR A 252 5.11 -51.03 -4.28
N PRO A 253 3.97 -50.31 -4.35
CA PRO A 253 4.01 -48.86 -4.48
C PRO A 253 4.54 -48.26 -3.18
N VAL A 254 5.82 -47.91 -3.17
CA VAL A 254 6.35 -46.91 -2.25
C VAL A 254 5.90 -45.57 -2.81
N GLU A 255 4.72 -45.11 -2.40
CA GLU A 255 4.34 -43.71 -2.58
C GLU A 255 5.32 -42.87 -1.77
N GLU A 256 6.26 -42.23 -2.46
CA GLU A 256 6.99 -41.09 -1.88
C GLU A 256 5.93 -40.05 -1.45
N PRO A 257 5.96 -39.56 -0.19
CA PRO A 257 4.97 -38.62 0.27
C PRO A 257 5.05 -37.36 -0.58
N SER A 258 3.98 -37.10 -1.33
CA SER A 258 3.87 -35.90 -2.16
C SER A 258 4.07 -34.65 -1.31
N SER A 259 4.65 -33.60 -1.90
CA SER A 259 4.76 -32.29 -1.25
C SER A 259 3.40 -31.81 -0.70
N ASP A 260 2.30 -32.18 -1.37
CA ASP A 260 0.94 -31.87 -0.95
C ASP A 260 0.50 -32.64 0.32
N ASP A 261 0.96 -33.87 0.53
CA ASP A 261 0.68 -34.64 1.76
C ASP A 261 1.40 -34.06 2.98
N VAL A 262 2.63 -33.58 2.78
CA VAL A 262 3.40 -32.90 3.84
C VAL A 262 2.71 -31.58 4.22
N LEU A 263 2.25 -30.81 3.23
CA LEU A 263 1.47 -29.59 3.44
C LEU A 263 0.11 -29.87 4.11
N MET A 264 -0.58 -30.96 3.73
CA MET A 264 -1.83 -31.39 4.37
C MET A 264 -1.64 -31.82 5.82
N ARG A 265 -0.53 -32.49 6.16
CA ARG A 265 -0.18 -32.81 7.56
C ARG A 265 0.13 -31.55 8.37
N SER A 266 0.97 -30.65 7.84
CA SER A 266 1.29 -29.36 8.46
C SER A 266 0.03 -28.52 8.71
N ARG A 267 -0.86 -28.43 7.70
CA ARG A 267 -2.15 -27.73 7.79
C ARG A 267 -3.07 -28.32 8.86
N ARG A 268 -3.17 -29.65 8.97
CA ARG A 268 -3.96 -30.30 10.04
C ARG A 268 -3.37 -30.04 11.43
N GLN A 269 -2.04 -30.02 11.55
CA GLN A 269 -1.34 -29.76 12.82
C GLN A 269 -1.55 -28.31 13.29
N LEU A 270 -1.45 -27.34 12.37
CA LEU A 270 -1.80 -25.93 12.62
C LEU A 270 -3.29 -25.77 12.95
N GLN A 271 -4.19 -26.48 12.26
CA GLN A 271 -5.63 -26.40 12.53
C GLN A 271 -6.01 -26.95 13.92
N MET A 272 -5.32 -27.97 14.43
CA MET A 272 -5.46 -28.38 15.83
C MET A 272 -4.91 -27.35 16.83
N GLN A 273 -3.80 -26.66 16.50
CA GLN A 273 -3.26 -25.59 17.34
C GLN A 273 -4.20 -24.37 17.40
N LEU A 274 -4.77 -23.94 16.27
CA LEU A 274 -5.78 -22.88 16.26
C LEU A 274 -7.06 -23.28 17.01
N ALA A 275 -7.57 -24.50 16.81
CA ALA A 275 -8.75 -24.97 17.56
C ALA A 275 -8.52 -25.04 19.09
N THR A 276 -7.26 -25.17 19.53
CA THR A 276 -6.87 -25.09 20.95
C THR A 276 -6.81 -23.63 21.46
N GLN A 277 -6.61 -22.67 20.55
CA GLN A 277 -6.52 -21.23 20.83
C GLN A 277 -7.88 -20.52 20.74
N ASP A 278 -8.76 -20.94 19.82
CA ASP A 278 -10.14 -20.43 19.69
C ASP A 278 -10.98 -20.66 20.96
N TRP A 279 -10.73 -21.76 21.68
CA TRP A 279 -11.40 -22.04 22.96
C TRP A 279 -10.93 -21.11 24.10
N ALA A 280 -9.83 -20.37 23.93
CA ALA A 280 -9.29 -19.44 24.91
C ALA A 280 -9.66 -17.96 24.66
N MET A 281 -10.09 -17.61 23.44
CA MET A 281 -10.35 -16.23 23.01
C MET A 281 -11.65 -16.13 22.20
N GLY A 282 -12.79 -16.18 22.90
CA GLY A 282 -14.13 -16.18 22.30
C GLY A 282 -14.58 -14.83 21.71
N ILE A 283 -13.90 -14.33 20.68
CA ILE A 283 -14.34 -13.21 19.82
C ILE A 283 -13.93 -13.49 18.36
N THR A 284 -14.88 -13.92 17.53
CA THR A 284 -14.68 -14.06 16.07
C THR A 284 -15.26 -12.87 15.32
N ASP A 285 -14.40 -12.05 14.70
CA ASP A 285 -14.79 -11.05 13.72
C ASP A 285 -14.78 -11.68 12.31
N PRO A 286 -15.93 -11.84 11.63
CA PRO A 286 -16.01 -12.49 10.33
C PRO A 286 -15.27 -11.74 9.21
N GLN A 287 -14.89 -10.47 9.41
CA GLN A 287 -14.18 -9.70 8.41
C GLN A 287 -12.66 -9.98 8.40
N ALA A 288 -12.08 -10.35 9.55
CA ALA A 288 -10.67 -10.72 9.66
C ALA A 288 -10.37 -12.07 8.98
N GLU A 289 -11.30 -13.03 9.09
CA GLU A 289 -11.17 -14.39 8.55
C GLU A 289 -11.01 -14.37 7.02
N GLN A 290 -11.74 -13.49 6.32
CA GLN A 290 -11.67 -13.35 4.86
C GLN A 290 -10.31 -12.81 4.38
N GLN A 291 -9.75 -11.81 5.07
CA GLN A 291 -8.41 -11.27 4.74
C GLN A 291 -7.31 -12.30 4.99
N TYR A 292 -7.45 -13.12 6.04
CA TYR A 292 -6.51 -14.20 6.35
C TYR A 292 -6.52 -15.30 5.27
N LEU A 293 -7.71 -15.72 4.82
CA LEU A 293 -7.86 -16.67 3.71
C LEU A 293 -7.34 -16.11 2.37
N GLU A 294 -7.45 -14.80 2.10
CA GLU A 294 -6.86 -14.20 0.90
C GLU A 294 -5.33 -14.19 0.94
N SER A 295 -4.74 -13.92 2.11
CA SER A 295 -3.29 -13.96 2.29
C SER A 295 -2.69 -15.35 2.03
N MET A 296 -3.46 -16.41 2.33
CA MET A 296 -3.08 -17.82 2.13
C MET A 296 -3.28 -18.35 0.70
N LYS A 297 -3.84 -17.57 -0.24
CA LYS A 297 -3.94 -18.00 -1.64
C LYS A 297 -2.53 -18.03 -2.28
N PRO A 298 -2.12 -19.13 -2.95
CA PRO A 298 -0.79 -19.22 -3.54
C PRO A 298 -0.66 -18.23 -4.71
N ARG A 299 -0.02 -17.08 -4.45
CA ARG A 299 0.40 -16.16 -5.50
C ARG A 299 1.45 -16.84 -6.36
N ARG A 300 1.09 -17.15 -7.61
CA ARG A 300 1.93 -17.82 -8.59
C ARG A 300 3.20 -17.01 -8.82
N MET A 301 4.32 -17.48 -8.27
CA MET A 301 5.63 -16.82 -8.38
C MET A 301 6.22 -17.03 -9.78
N SER A 302 5.67 -16.33 -10.78
CA SER A 302 6.29 -16.12 -12.08
C SER A 302 6.69 -14.67 -12.23
N TRP A 303 7.99 -14.40 -12.06
CA TRP A 303 8.62 -13.14 -12.46
C TRP A 303 9.06 -13.21 -13.94
N PRO A 304 9.09 -12.08 -14.68
CA PRO A 304 8.63 -10.74 -14.32
C PRO A 304 7.12 -10.53 -14.62
N PRO A 305 6.47 -9.54 -13.99
CA PRO A 305 5.08 -9.19 -14.32
C PRO A 305 4.98 -8.60 -15.73
N SER A 306 4.07 -9.11 -16.55
CA SER A 306 3.76 -8.51 -17.85
C SER A 306 3.08 -7.14 -17.67
N PRO A 307 3.43 -6.11 -18.45
CA PRO A 307 2.69 -4.86 -18.44
C PRO A 307 1.25 -5.11 -18.92
N SER A 308 0.27 -4.60 -18.18
CA SER A 308 -1.14 -4.69 -18.55
C SER A 308 -1.41 -3.86 -19.81
N ALA A 309 -1.57 -4.53 -20.94
CA ALA A 309 -2.02 -3.90 -22.17
C ALA A 309 -3.48 -3.44 -22.01
N GLY A 310 -3.72 -2.12 -22.01
CA GLY A 310 -5.10 -1.61 -21.94
C GLY A 310 -5.29 -0.21 -21.36
N ALA A 311 -4.62 0.81 -21.91
CA ALA A 311 -5.07 2.21 -21.84
C ALA A 311 -4.40 3.02 -22.95
N VAL A 312 -4.95 2.93 -24.17
CA VAL A 312 -4.71 3.92 -25.22
C VAL A 312 -5.85 4.94 -25.16
N LEU A 313 -5.46 6.22 -25.07
CA LEU A 313 -6.17 7.51 -25.18
C LEU A 313 -5.96 8.39 -23.95
#